data_AF-A0A1Q4BDY7-F1
#
_entry.id   AF-A0A1Q4BDY7-F1
#
_cell.length_a   1.000
_cell.length_b   1.000
_cell.length_c   1.000
_cell.angle_alpha   90.00
_cell.angle_beta   90.00
_cell.angle_gamma   90.00
#
_symmetry.space_group_name_H-M   'P 1'
#
loop_
_entity.id
_entity.type
_entity.pdbx_description
1 polymer ?
#
loop_
_entity_poly.entity_id
_entity_poly.type
_entity_poly.pdbx_seq_one_letter_code
_entity_poly.pdbx_strand_id
1 'polypeptide(L)'
;MDFRQLQYFIAAVEQRSMSAAAVACQVTQPTLSTQIRLLETELNDVLFGRTPVGLRPTKSAQRLYRRISPLLDAASHGTGYIRAAETAPFKPLFVELPYSAASLLTRACRQAGRALANKAPQIKITYFPSEMGSAPHGGLVQIHHDIDLAANGTAISDQWLLIGIAGPMQDRRVKPRAEPLTGDINLPVLPPRIREALKTWPIGGEHVLHHQTGDADELIADLLVQNSGRILAPRLAINPRNLRHPRLFVRDVTKALPPLRITMACDLQEAEQRAFCTALKAQIIRARRTPEQELDAPALPEMRQLRYFLRAFEEGSITRVAAKLNVVQPAVSMQIRALEHSLGGALFDRTAQGIHPTALAHRAREVYAPVLEALRQEGRNPTTKPIRTRTTLRVGVLPGLDEDSLLIRAMTATIQQWQKDFANVELKIVESHSSVLLDWLAENIVDIAIVEDLHTRTWLKETALFVEPLSILTAAGQSDCPPGPIKMADIGKLNLVLPSQRHGLRALLDRKFADAGLPLVPKLELDSMAAAIRLVKSGGWATAMPASAVRRSLDTHALEAHAIIRPSILRELRAVQLSRHQNRPWEGKFGGLLRAQLASLTSI
;
A
#
# COMPACT_ATOMS: atom_id res chain seq x y z
N MET A 1 22.32 1.64 -9.09
CA MET A 1 21.84 2.21 -7.83
C MET A 1 22.60 1.55 -6.71
N ASP A 2 23.45 2.28 -5.99
CA ASP A 2 24.13 1.75 -4.80
C ASP A 2 23.43 2.14 -3.49
N PHE A 3 23.60 1.35 -2.43
CA PHE A 3 22.99 1.59 -1.12
C PHE A 3 23.28 2.99 -0.58
N ARG A 4 24.52 3.46 -0.71
CA ARG A 4 24.94 4.79 -0.26
C ARG A 4 24.24 5.91 -1.03
N GLN A 5 24.11 5.77 -2.35
CA GLN A 5 23.35 6.71 -3.19
C GLN A 5 21.88 6.76 -2.81
N LEU A 6 21.28 5.59 -2.52
CA LEU A 6 19.89 5.48 -2.10
C LEU A 6 19.65 6.07 -0.70
N GLN A 7 20.62 5.92 0.21
CA GLN A 7 20.60 6.59 1.52
C GLN A 7 20.64 8.11 1.38
N TYR A 8 21.51 8.64 0.50
CA TYR A 8 21.56 10.08 0.22
C TYR A 8 20.26 10.60 -0.40
N PHE A 9 19.67 9.81 -1.30
CA PHE A 9 18.37 10.11 -1.88
C PHE A 9 17.27 10.16 -0.81
N ILE A 10 17.17 9.14 0.06
CA ILE A 10 16.20 9.13 1.16
C ILE A 10 16.41 10.33 2.08
N ALA A 11 17.66 10.61 2.46
CA ALA A 11 17.98 11.76 3.30
C ALA A 11 17.57 13.08 2.63
N ALA A 12 17.79 13.23 1.32
CA ALA A 12 17.36 14.40 0.57
C ALA A 12 15.83 14.53 0.49
N VAL A 13 15.08 13.42 0.36
CA VAL A 13 13.62 13.40 0.40
C VAL A 13 13.09 13.76 1.79
N GLU A 14 13.66 13.17 2.85
CA GLU A 14 13.22 13.37 4.23
C GLU A 14 13.58 14.75 4.77
N GLN A 15 14.74 15.30 4.39
CA GLN A 15 15.20 16.61 4.84
C GLN A 15 14.72 17.76 3.94
N ARG A 16 14.33 17.46 2.69
CA ARG A 16 13.91 18.45 1.67
C ARG A 16 14.89 19.62 1.52
N SER A 17 16.15 19.35 1.83
CA SER A 17 17.28 20.27 1.83
C SER A 17 18.54 19.48 1.59
N MET A 18 19.32 19.85 0.57
CA MET A 18 20.58 19.19 0.25
C MET A 18 21.62 19.40 1.36
N SER A 19 21.65 20.57 1.99
CA SER A 19 22.59 20.89 3.07
C SER A 19 22.28 20.08 4.33
N ALA A 20 21.01 20.03 4.75
CA ALA A 20 20.60 19.24 5.91
C ALA A 20 20.74 17.73 5.67
N ALA A 21 20.44 17.25 4.46
CA ALA A 21 20.71 15.87 4.08
C ALA A 21 22.20 15.52 4.13
N ALA A 22 23.07 16.44 3.71
CA ALA A 22 24.51 16.23 3.73
C ALA A 22 25.05 16.13 5.16
N VAL A 23 24.60 17.01 6.06
CA VAL A 23 24.90 16.94 7.49
C VAL A 23 24.41 15.62 8.09
N ALA A 24 23.16 15.22 7.79
CA ALA A 24 22.59 13.99 8.31
C ALA A 24 23.31 12.72 7.80
N CYS A 25 23.89 12.78 6.60
CA CYS A 25 24.69 11.71 6.02
C CYS A 25 26.20 11.84 6.30
N GLN A 26 26.62 12.83 7.09
CA GLN A 26 28.02 13.11 7.41
C GLN A 26 28.92 13.26 6.16
N VAL A 27 28.42 13.95 5.13
CA VAL A 27 29.15 14.24 3.90
C VAL A 27 29.06 15.72 3.53
N THR A 28 29.89 16.15 2.60
CA THR A 28 29.77 17.51 2.04
C THR A 28 28.53 17.59 1.12
N GLN A 29 27.89 18.76 1.09
CA GLN A 29 26.76 19.00 0.18
C GLN A 29 27.11 18.77 -1.31
N PRO A 30 28.30 19.15 -1.81
CA PRO A 30 28.73 18.81 -3.17
C PRO A 30 28.77 17.29 -3.43
N THR A 31 29.24 16.50 -2.47
CA THR A 31 29.26 15.02 -2.57
C THR A 31 27.85 14.47 -2.73
N LEU A 32 26.93 14.86 -1.84
CA LEU A 32 25.55 14.39 -1.87
C LEU A 32 24.83 14.81 -3.16
N SER A 33 24.99 16.07 -3.58
CA SER A 33 24.40 16.59 -4.81
C SER A 33 24.90 15.86 -6.05
N THR A 34 26.19 15.49 -6.08
CA THR A 34 26.78 14.74 -7.19
C THR A 34 26.24 13.32 -7.25
N GLN A 35 26.09 12.65 -6.11
CA GLN A 35 25.53 11.31 -6.06
C GLN A 35 24.04 11.27 -6.43
N ILE A 36 23.27 12.30 -6.06
CA ILE A 36 21.88 12.42 -6.50
C ILE A 36 21.80 12.64 -8.02
N ARG A 37 22.65 13.49 -8.60
CA ARG A 37 22.71 13.66 -10.06
C ARG A 37 23.09 12.37 -10.80
N LEU A 38 24.03 11.60 -10.25
CA LEU A 38 24.37 10.28 -10.80
C LEU A 38 23.16 9.33 -10.75
N LEU A 39 22.42 9.35 -9.64
CA LEU A 39 21.19 8.58 -9.50
C LEU A 39 20.11 9.03 -10.49
N GLU A 40 19.90 10.33 -10.68
CA GLU A 40 18.99 10.91 -11.69
C GLU A 40 19.38 10.50 -13.11
N THR A 41 20.68 10.49 -13.41
CA THR A 41 21.23 10.07 -14.71
C THR A 41 20.99 8.58 -14.94
N GLU A 42 21.29 7.74 -13.93
CA GLU A 42 21.01 6.31 -14.00
C GLU A 42 19.51 6.03 -14.15
N LEU A 43 18.69 6.87 -13.52
CA LEU A 43 17.24 6.77 -13.57
C LEU A 43 16.58 7.40 -14.79
N ASN A 44 17.36 8.08 -15.63
CA ASN A 44 16.85 8.90 -16.72
C ASN A 44 15.62 9.73 -16.32
N ASP A 45 15.67 10.31 -15.12
CA ASP A 45 14.55 11.04 -14.54
C ASP A 45 15.06 12.05 -13.52
N VAL A 46 14.43 13.22 -13.49
CA VAL A 46 14.74 14.25 -12.51
C VAL A 46 14.04 13.88 -11.22
N LEU A 47 14.81 13.66 -10.16
CA LEU A 47 14.28 13.29 -8.86
C LEU A 47 13.94 14.52 -8.04
N PHE A 48 14.63 15.64 -8.24
CA PHE A 48 14.34 16.87 -7.51
C PHE A 48 14.19 18.10 -8.40
N GLY A 49 13.12 18.86 -8.17
CA GLY A 49 12.96 20.21 -8.67
C GLY A 49 13.53 21.24 -7.70
N ARG A 50 14.01 22.36 -8.24
CA ARG A 50 14.35 23.54 -7.45
C ARG A 50 13.12 24.44 -7.34
N THR A 51 12.68 24.75 -6.13
CA THR A 51 11.66 25.79 -5.88
C THR A 51 12.27 26.92 -5.05
N PRO A 52 11.62 28.10 -4.98
CA PRO A 52 12.03 29.18 -4.07
C PRO A 52 12.02 28.77 -2.58
N VAL A 53 11.39 27.64 -2.25
CA VAL A 53 11.09 27.17 -0.88
C VAL A 53 11.99 25.99 -0.46
N GLY A 54 12.68 25.31 -1.39
CA GLY A 54 13.63 24.25 -1.05
C GLY A 54 13.84 23.20 -2.15
N LEU A 55 14.32 22.03 -1.73
CA LEU A 55 14.49 20.87 -2.61
C LEU A 55 13.17 20.10 -2.69
N ARG A 56 12.54 20.05 -3.87
CA ARG A 56 11.24 19.40 -4.03
C ARG A 56 11.37 18.04 -4.72
N PRO A 57 10.97 16.92 -4.09
CA PRO A 57 10.96 15.63 -4.78
C PRO A 57 9.89 15.61 -5.88
N THR A 58 10.26 15.13 -7.06
CA THR A 58 9.32 14.90 -8.17
C THR A 58 8.39 13.72 -7.87
N LYS A 59 7.35 13.53 -8.70
CA LYS A 59 6.47 12.34 -8.62
C LYS A 59 7.28 11.04 -8.71
N SER A 60 8.37 11.05 -9.47
CA SER A 60 9.25 9.89 -9.60
C SER A 60 10.05 9.63 -8.35
N ALA A 61 10.63 10.67 -7.74
CA ALA A 61 11.26 10.55 -6.43
C ALA A 61 10.30 10.04 -5.36
N GLN A 62 9.06 10.52 -5.32
CA GLN A 62 8.09 10.03 -4.32
C GLN A 62 7.75 8.54 -4.49
N ARG A 63 7.66 8.05 -5.74
CA ARG A 63 7.48 6.62 -6.02
C ARG A 63 8.71 5.82 -5.62
N LEU A 64 9.89 6.30 -6.02
CA LEU A 64 11.16 5.67 -5.70
C LEU A 64 11.36 5.56 -4.19
N TYR A 65 11.07 6.63 -3.45
CA TYR A 65 11.12 6.66 -1.99
C TYR A 65 10.22 5.57 -1.39
N ARG A 66 8.94 5.49 -1.77
CA ARG A 66 8.00 4.49 -1.24
C ARG A 66 8.49 3.05 -1.44
N ARG A 67 9.18 2.77 -2.55
CA ARG A 67 9.65 1.43 -2.88
C ARG A 67 10.99 1.08 -2.25
N ILE A 68 11.91 2.04 -2.20
CA ILE A 68 13.28 1.81 -1.71
C ILE A 68 13.38 1.93 -0.19
N SER A 69 12.55 2.78 0.42
CA SER A 69 12.50 2.99 1.86
C SER A 69 12.39 1.67 2.66
N PRO A 70 11.38 0.82 2.42
CA PRO A 70 11.27 -0.47 3.12
C PRO A 70 12.46 -1.40 2.87
N LEU A 71 13.02 -1.40 1.66
CA LEU A 71 14.16 -2.25 1.30
C LEU A 71 15.44 -1.84 2.04
N LEU A 72 15.68 -0.55 2.21
CA LEU A 72 16.81 -0.04 2.99
C LEU A 72 16.65 -0.33 4.47
N ASP A 73 15.44 -0.23 5.03
CA ASP A 73 15.20 -0.61 6.42
C ASP A 73 15.41 -2.12 6.62
N ALA A 74 14.91 -2.96 5.71
CA ALA A 74 15.10 -4.40 5.76
C ALA A 74 16.59 -4.78 5.66
N ALA A 75 17.35 -4.14 4.77
CA ALA A 75 18.80 -4.33 4.65
C ALA A 75 19.52 -3.95 5.95
N SER A 76 19.17 -2.80 6.51
CA SER A 76 19.80 -2.23 7.69
C SER A 76 19.53 -3.06 8.94
N HIS A 77 18.27 -3.49 9.09
CA HIS A 77 17.84 -4.43 10.11
C HIS A 77 18.58 -5.76 10.00
N GLY A 78 18.65 -6.30 8.78
CA GLY A 78 19.35 -7.53 8.48
C GLY A 78 20.83 -7.50 8.84
N THR A 79 21.52 -6.38 8.60
CA THR A 79 22.91 -6.18 9.06
C THR A 79 23.04 -6.30 10.58
N GLY A 80 22.13 -5.69 11.34
CA GLY A 80 22.11 -5.78 12.80
C GLY A 80 21.86 -7.21 13.29
N TYR A 81 20.89 -7.91 12.69
CA TYR A 81 20.59 -9.31 13.00
C TYR A 81 21.78 -10.24 12.77
N ILE A 82 22.48 -10.09 11.63
CA ILE A 82 23.66 -10.90 11.30
C ILE A 82 24.78 -10.67 12.31
N ARG A 83 25.06 -9.40 12.66
CA ARG A 83 26.12 -9.02 13.61
C ARG A 83 25.87 -9.50 15.03
N ALA A 84 24.61 -9.54 15.45
CA ALA A 84 24.24 -10.04 16.77
C ALA A 84 24.45 -11.55 16.93
N ALA A 85 24.79 -12.26 15.85
CA ALA A 85 24.89 -13.71 15.79
C ALA A 85 23.62 -14.44 16.26
N GLU A 86 22.48 -13.74 16.27
CA GLU A 86 21.19 -14.23 16.75
C GLU A 86 20.74 -15.43 15.91
N THR A 87 20.26 -16.47 16.59
CA THR A 87 19.73 -17.69 15.97
C THR A 87 18.23 -17.79 16.09
N ALA A 88 17.61 -16.94 16.92
CA ALA A 88 16.17 -16.86 17.02
C ALA A 88 15.53 -16.44 15.67
N PRO A 89 14.37 -17.03 15.30
CA PRO A 89 13.64 -16.63 14.12
C PRO A 89 13.14 -15.18 14.25
N PHE A 90 12.93 -14.53 13.10
CA PHE A 90 12.37 -13.17 13.10
C PHE A 90 10.98 -13.14 13.71
N LYS A 91 10.78 -12.26 14.70
CA LYS A 91 9.46 -11.86 15.19
C LYS A 91 8.94 -10.72 14.33
N PRO A 92 7.82 -10.88 13.60
CA PRO A 92 7.30 -9.81 12.76
C PRO A 92 6.64 -8.71 13.61
N LEU A 93 6.98 -7.46 13.31
CA LEU A 93 6.31 -6.27 13.81
C LEU A 93 5.83 -5.43 12.62
N PHE A 94 4.52 -5.38 12.41
CA PHE A 94 3.92 -4.49 11.43
C PHE A 94 3.51 -3.19 12.10
N VAL A 95 3.94 -2.06 11.53
CA VAL A 95 3.61 -0.73 12.06
C VAL A 95 2.88 0.05 10.97
N GLU A 96 1.65 0.45 11.29
CA GLU A 96 0.86 1.32 10.43
C GLU A 96 1.46 2.74 10.45
N LEU A 97 1.77 3.28 9.28
CA LEU A 97 2.20 4.67 9.12
C LEU A 97 0.96 5.55 8.94
N PRO A 98 0.64 6.44 9.91
CA PRO A 98 -0.64 7.14 9.91
C PRO A 98 -0.76 8.23 8.83
N TYR A 99 0.34 8.61 8.19
CA TYR A 99 0.42 9.74 7.24
C TYR A 99 1.29 9.44 6.04
N SER A 100 1.24 10.32 5.03
CA SER A 100 1.95 10.20 3.76
C SER A 100 3.47 10.01 3.89
N ALA A 101 4.06 9.53 2.79
CA ALA A 101 5.50 9.38 2.65
C ALA A 101 6.21 10.72 2.92
N ALA A 102 7.25 10.69 3.77
CA ALA A 102 8.07 11.84 4.18
C ALA A 102 7.43 12.84 5.18
N SER A 103 6.44 12.44 5.98
CA SER A 103 6.01 13.21 7.17
C SER A 103 7.00 13.08 8.35
N LEU A 104 7.01 14.04 9.30
CA LEU A 104 7.88 13.94 10.49
C LEU A 104 7.56 12.70 11.32
N LEU A 105 6.28 12.28 11.34
CA LEU A 105 5.86 11.09 12.06
C LEU A 105 6.32 9.80 11.38
N THR A 106 6.23 9.72 10.04
CA THR A 106 6.80 8.61 9.27
C THR A 106 8.30 8.48 9.57
N ARG A 107 9.02 9.60 9.64
CA ARG A 107 10.44 9.61 10.01
C ARG A 107 10.65 9.12 11.46
N ALA A 108 9.88 9.63 12.41
CA ALA A 108 9.99 9.23 13.82
C ALA A 108 9.68 7.73 14.02
N CYS A 109 8.67 7.18 13.35
CA CYS A 109 8.34 5.75 13.35
C CYS A 109 9.49 4.89 12.80
N ARG A 110 10.15 5.33 11.73
CA ARG A 110 11.31 4.63 11.15
C ARG A 110 12.53 4.68 12.05
N GLN A 111 12.83 5.84 12.64
CA GLN A 111 13.91 5.98 13.62
C GLN A 111 13.67 5.14 14.88
N ALA A 112 12.43 5.11 15.38
CA ALA A 112 12.06 4.31 16.52
C ALA A 112 12.22 2.81 16.25
N GLY A 113 11.81 2.35 15.08
CA GLY A 113 12.01 0.97 14.70
C GLY A 113 13.48 0.60 14.54
N ARG A 114 14.32 1.48 13.99
CA ARG A 114 15.77 1.28 13.96
C ARG A 114 16.36 1.17 15.37
N ALA A 115 15.95 2.05 16.29
CA ALA A 115 16.40 2.00 17.67
C ALA A 115 15.98 0.70 18.38
N LEU A 116 14.78 0.18 18.08
CA LEU A 116 14.32 -1.12 18.58
C LEU A 116 15.14 -2.26 17.97
N ALA A 117 15.33 -2.25 16.65
CA ALA A 117 16.11 -3.27 15.93
C ALA A 117 17.55 -3.39 16.45
N ASN A 118 18.18 -2.28 16.82
CA ASN A 118 19.51 -2.30 17.41
C ASN A 118 19.56 -2.97 18.80
N LYS A 119 18.46 -2.88 19.57
CA LYS A 119 18.35 -3.49 20.90
C LYS A 119 17.79 -4.91 20.88
N ALA A 120 16.95 -5.23 19.89
CA ALA A 120 16.28 -6.50 19.69
C ALA A 120 16.34 -6.90 18.20
N PRO A 121 17.49 -7.41 17.73
CA PRO A 121 17.75 -7.69 16.31
C PRO A 121 16.83 -8.76 15.70
N GLN A 122 16.18 -9.58 16.54
CA GLN A 122 15.19 -10.56 16.15
C GLN A 122 13.83 -9.96 15.72
N ILE A 123 13.56 -8.67 15.98
CA ILE A 123 12.26 -8.04 15.69
C ILE A 123 12.24 -7.42 14.29
N LYS A 124 11.72 -8.14 13.29
CA LYS A 124 11.62 -7.65 11.92
C LYS A 124 10.46 -6.67 11.75
N ILE A 125 10.80 -5.38 11.58
CA ILE A 125 9.80 -4.31 11.44
C ILE A 125 9.43 -4.11 9.97
N THR A 126 8.13 -4.07 9.70
CA THR A 126 7.56 -3.77 8.38
C THR A 126 6.58 -2.62 8.49
N TYR A 127 6.83 -1.56 7.71
CA TYR A 127 5.95 -0.38 7.67
C TYR A 127 4.96 -0.50 6.52
N PHE A 128 3.70 -0.13 6.76
CA PHE A 128 2.67 -0.11 5.73
C PHE A 128 1.81 1.16 5.86
N PRO A 129 1.28 1.72 4.76
CA PRO A 129 0.45 2.92 4.81
C PRO A 129 -0.91 2.63 5.46
N SER A 130 -1.44 3.61 6.21
CA SER A 130 -2.73 3.54 6.90
C SER A 130 -3.94 3.28 5.98
N GLU A 131 -3.80 3.61 4.69
CA GLU A 131 -4.84 3.39 3.67
C GLU A 131 -5.18 1.91 3.45
N MET A 132 -4.33 0.96 3.89
CA MET A 132 -4.58 -0.48 3.72
C MET A 132 -5.54 -1.10 4.75
N GLY A 133 -5.98 -0.36 5.78
CA GLY A 133 -7.05 -0.76 6.71
C GLY A 133 -6.75 -1.92 7.67
N SER A 134 -5.80 -2.80 7.34
CA SER A 134 -5.29 -3.86 8.23
C SER A 134 -3.85 -4.24 7.88
N ALA A 135 -3.10 -4.69 8.89
CA ALA A 135 -1.75 -5.23 8.67
C ALA A 135 -1.83 -6.47 7.75
N PRO A 136 -0.94 -6.61 6.75
CA PRO A 136 -1.09 -7.58 5.66
C PRO A 136 -0.93 -9.07 6.05
N HIS A 137 -0.97 -9.48 7.31
CA HIS A 137 -0.65 -10.85 7.75
C HIS A 137 -1.73 -11.40 8.69
N GLY A 138 -2.56 -12.30 8.16
CA GLY A 138 -3.69 -12.94 8.85
C GLY A 138 -3.23 -13.91 9.93
N GLY A 139 -3.33 -13.47 11.20
CA GLY A 139 -3.03 -14.28 12.38
C GLY A 139 -2.33 -13.52 13.51
N LEU A 140 -1.78 -12.33 13.24
CA LEU A 140 -1.13 -11.50 14.28
C LEU A 140 -2.15 -10.68 15.06
N VAL A 141 -1.89 -10.53 16.37
CA VAL A 141 -2.72 -9.68 17.25
C VAL A 141 -2.55 -8.23 16.83
N GLN A 142 -3.66 -7.57 16.49
CA GLN A 142 -3.69 -6.12 16.32
C GLN A 142 -3.78 -5.45 17.67
N ILE A 143 -2.81 -4.59 17.96
CA ILE A 143 -2.68 -3.86 19.21
C ILE A 143 -2.67 -2.38 18.88
N HIS A 144 -3.56 -1.64 19.54
CA HIS A 144 -3.60 -0.19 19.44
C HIS A 144 -2.90 0.41 20.64
N HIS A 145 -1.77 1.06 20.40
CA HIS A 145 -1.09 1.84 21.43
C HIS A 145 -1.47 3.31 21.27
N ASP A 146 -2.18 3.83 22.27
CA ASP A 146 -2.42 5.27 22.39
C ASP A 146 -1.13 5.88 22.97
N ILE A 147 -0.36 6.53 22.10
CA ILE A 147 0.89 7.19 22.51
C ILE A 147 0.51 8.52 23.14
N ASP A 148 0.33 8.48 24.46
CA ASP A 148 0.28 9.70 25.26
C ASP A 148 1.67 10.33 25.29
N LEU A 149 1.81 11.46 24.63
CA LEU A 149 3.04 12.23 24.55
C LEU A 149 3.24 13.12 25.79
N ALA A 150 2.33 13.07 26.77
CA ALA A 150 2.54 13.67 28.09
C ALA A 150 3.44 12.76 28.95
N ALA A 151 4.72 13.12 29.05
CA ALA A 151 5.59 12.60 30.11
C ALA A 151 6.40 13.78 30.69
N ASN A 152 6.28 13.97 32.01
CA ASN A 152 6.90 15.03 32.85
C ASN A 152 6.13 16.36 32.98
N GLY A 153 4.79 16.33 33.07
CA GLY A 153 4.00 17.52 33.44
C GLY A 153 3.93 18.62 32.38
N THR A 154 4.48 18.39 31.19
CA THR A 154 4.15 19.17 29.98
C THR A 154 3.37 18.25 29.06
N ALA A 155 2.04 18.44 29.04
CA ALA A 155 1.15 17.74 28.13
C ALA A 155 1.52 18.12 26.70
N ILE A 156 2.22 17.22 26.00
CA ILE A 156 2.37 17.35 24.56
C ILE A 156 1.10 16.80 23.93
N SER A 157 0.01 17.55 24.07
CA SER A 157 -1.02 17.51 23.03
C SER A 157 -0.29 17.75 21.71
N ASP A 158 -0.57 16.96 20.68
CA ASP A 158 -0.11 17.38 19.36
C ASP A 158 -0.70 18.78 19.14
N GLN A 159 0.13 19.80 18.98
CA GLN A 159 -0.38 21.15 18.74
C GLN A 159 -0.91 21.12 17.31
N TRP A 160 -2.12 21.59 17.08
CA TRP A 160 -2.65 21.65 15.73
C TRP A 160 -2.38 23.03 15.16
N LEU A 161 -2.11 23.07 13.86
CA LEU A 161 -1.98 24.31 13.13
C LEU A 161 -3.33 24.59 12.46
N LEU A 162 -3.87 25.78 12.71
CA LEU A 162 -4.88 26.39 11.88
C LEU A 162 -4.19 27.22 10.81
N ILE A 163 -4.38 26.84 9.55
CA ILE A 163 -3.78 27.46 8.38
C ILE A 163 -4.90 28.05 7.54
N GLY A 164 -4.80 29.30 7.10
CA GLY A 164 -5.84 29.91 6.25
C GLY A 164 -5.35 31.15 5.53
N ILE A 165 -6.18 31.74 4.67
CA ILE A 165 -5.87 33.05 4.05
C ILE A 165 -6.25 34.19 4.99
N ALA A 166 -5.34 35.14 5.22
CA ALA A 166 -5.64 36.45 5.78
C ALA A 166 -6.45 37.28 4.76
N GLY A 167 -7.66 37.73 5.13
CA GLY A 167 -8.45 38.68 4.33
C GLY A 167 -7.74 40.02 4.13
N PRO A 168 -8.27 40.93 3.29
CA PRO A 168 -7.67 42.25 3.10
C PRO A 168 -7.54 42.94 4.46
N MET A 169 -6.37 43.54 4.72
CA MET A 169 -5.97 44.13 6.00
C MET A 169 -7.11 44.91 6.67
N GLN A 170 -7.86 44.26 7.56
CA GLN A 170 -8.61 44.91 8.62
C GLN A 170 -9.09 43.88 9.64
N ASP A 171 -8.57 44.09 10.84
CA ASP A 171 -9.29 43.99 12.10
C ASP A 171 -8.95 42.82 13.03
N ARG A 172 -8.39 43.21 14.17
CA ARG A 172 -7.86 42.37 15.25
C ARG A 172 -8.98 41.83 16.16
N ARG A 173 -10.25 42.08 15.87
CA ARG A 173 -11.39 41.61 16.67
C ARG A 173 -12.64 41.43 15.80
N VAL A 174 -12.78 40.31 15.09
CA VAL A 174 -14.03 40.01 14.35
C VAL A 174 -14.56 38.63 14.72
N LYS A 175 -15.75 38.62 15.33
CA LYS A 175 -16.60 37.43 15.51
C LYS A 175 -16.92 36.82 14.14
N PRO A 176 -16.90 35.49 13.99
CA PRO A 176 -17.09 34.86 12.69
C PRO A 176 -18.52 35.08 12.20
N ARG A 177 -18.70 35.81 11.09
CA ARG A 177 -19.87 35.64 10.22
C ARG A 177 -19.55 34.51 9.26
N ALA A 178 -20.35 33.46 9.35
CA ALA A 178 -20.29 32.30 8.48
C ALA A 178 -21.00 32.63 7.16
N GLU A 179 -20.26 32.57 6.06
CA GLU A 179 -20.81 32.10 4.79
C GLU A 179 -19.96 30.90 4.35
N PRO A 180 -20.58 29.78 3.98
CA PRO A 180 -19.87 28.53 3.71
C PRO A 180 -19.18 28.57 2.35
N LEU A 181 -17.94 28.08 2.31
CA LEU A 181 -17.33 27.63 1.07
C LEU A 181 -18.03 26.36 0.60
N THR A 182 -18.54 26.39 -0.61
CA THR A 182 -19.04 25.23 -1.34
C THR A 182 -17.91 24.73 -2.25
N GLY A 183 -17.22 23.67 -1.82
CA GLY A 183 -16.16 23.01 -2.60
C GLY A 183 -15.17 22.25 -1.72
N ASP A 184 -15.05 20.93 -1.94
CA ASP A 184 -14.30 20.03 -1.06
C ASP A 184 -12.78 20.21 -1.16
N ILE A 185 -12.18 20.69 -0.06
CA ILE A 185 -10.73 20.64 0.17
C ILE A 185 -10.48 19.80 1.39
N ASN A 186 -9.95 18.65 1.08
CA ASN A 186 -9.92 17.49 1.92
C ASN A 186 -8.54 17.57 2.77
N LEU A 187 -8.27 16.97 3.97
CA LEU A 187 -6.94 16.51 4.57
C LEU A 187 -6.91 15.02 5.10
N PRO A 188 -5.76 14.29 5.30
CA PRO A 188 -5.70 12.83 5.50
C PRO A 188 -6.65 12.27 6.57
N VAL A 189 -7.07 11.00 6.41
CA VAL A 189 -8.07 10.32 7.27
C VAL A 189 -7.69 10.42 8.75
N LEU A 190 -8.36 11.32 9.46
CA LEU A 190 -8.18 11.48 10.90
C LEU A 190 -8.82 10.30 11.65
N PRO A 191 -8.16 9.77 12.70
CA PRO A 191 -8.75 8.79 13.61
C PRO A 191 -10.14 9.21 14.11
N PRO A 192 -11.10 8.29 14.27
CA PRO A 192 -12.49 8.62 14.63
C PRO A 192 -12.65 9.50 15.87
N ARG A 193 -11.84 9.28 16.92
CA ARG A 193 -11.84 10.09 18.15
C ARG A 193 -11.40 11.54 17.92
N ILE A 194 -10.47 11.77 17.00
CA ILE A 194 -10.04 13.12 16.62
C ILE A 194 -11.16 13.80 15.83
N ARG A 195 -11.81 13.07 14.91
CA ARG A 195 -12.98 13.57 14.18
C ARG A 195 -14.11 14.00 15.11
N GLU A 196 -14.42 13.20 16.13
CA GLU A 196 -15.42 13.55 17.15
C GLU A 196 -15.02 14.76 17.99
N ALA A 197 -13.76 14.89 18.40
CA ALA A 197 -13.27 16.06 19.13
C ALA A 197 -13.37 17.34 18.27
N LEU A 198 -13.13 17.23 16.96
CA LEU A 198 -13.20 18.35 16.02
C LEU A 198 -14.62 18.87 15.78
N LYS A 199 -15.66 18.03 15.91
CA LYS A 199 -17.07 18.46 15.84
C LYS A 199 -17.43 19.52 16.89
N THR A 200 -16.68 19.60 17.99
CA THR A 200 -16.90 20.57 19.08
C THR A 200 -16.18 21.91 18.86
N TRP A 201 -15.42 22.06 17.77
CA TRP A 201 -14.67 23.28 17.47
C TRP A 201 -15.46 24.22 16.55
N PRO A 202 -15.36 25.55 16.73
CA PRO A 202 -16.16 26.55 16.02
C PRO A 202 -15.65 26.82 14.59
N ILE A 203 -15.31 25.78 13.83
CA ILE A 203 -14.86 25.86 12.45
C ILE A 203 -16.00 25.30 11.59
N GLY A 204 -16.59 26.14 10.74
CA GLY A 204 -17.67 25.70 9.83
C GLY A 204 -17.15 24.71 8.79
N GLY A 205 -17.83 23.57 8.65
CA GLY A 205 -17.61 22.56 7.61
C GLY A 205 -16.46 21.59 7.88
N GLU A 206 -16.77 20.29 8.02
CA GLU A 206 -15.79 19.19 7.94
C GLU A 206 -15.43 18.93 6.46
N HIS A 207 -14.15 18.93 6.09
CA HIS A 207 -13.68 18.47 4.76
C HIS A 207 -12.42 17.58 4.91
N VAL A 208 -12.37 16.39 4.26
CA VAL A 208 -11.42 15.27 4.51
C VAL A 208 -10.75 14.71 3.21
N LEU A 209 -9.39 14.79 3.05
CA LEU A 209 -8.44 14.51 1.90
C LEU A 209 -8.19 13.04 1.94
N HIS A 210 -8.42 12.50 0.76
CA HIS A 210 -7.60 11.48 0.19
C HIS A 210 -6.62 12.15 -0.78
N HIS A 211 -5.38 12.41 -0.36
CA HIS A 211 -4.31 12.80 -1.29
C HIS A 211 -3.21 11.75 -1.31
N GLN A 212 -3.06 11.11 -2.46
CA GLN A 212 -2.12 10.00 -2.67
C GLN A 212 -0.78 10.42 -3.33
N THR A 213 -0.52 11.73 -3.53
CA THR A 213 0.66 12.18 -4.29
C THR A 213 1.24 13.54 -3.90
N GLY A 214 1.84 13.68 -2.72
CA GLY A 214 2.79 14.77 -2.49
C GLY A 214 2.80 15.38 -1.10
N ASP A 215 3.66 16.39 -0.99
CA ASP A 215 3.96 17.14 0.21
C ASP A 215 2.74 17.97 0.65
N ALA A 216 2.15 17.62 1.80
CA ALA A 216 0.89 18.22 2.27
C ALA A 216 1.00 19.75 2.40
N ASP A 217 2.18 20.27 2.76
CA ASP A 217 2.42 21.68 3.08
C ASP A 217 2.16 22.64 1.90
N GLU A 218 2.70 22.34 0.71
CA GLU A 218 2.53 23.19 -0.49
C GLU A 218 1.15 23.03 -1.13
N LEU A 219 0.58 21.82 -1.10
CA LEU A 219 -0.78 21.57 -1.61
C LEU A 219 -1.82 22.30 -0.75
N ILE A 220 -1.65 22.28 0.58
CA ILE A 220 -2.44 23.09 1.52
C ILE A 220 -2.29 24.57 1.18
N ALA A 221 -1.08 25.07 0.94
CA ALA A 221 -0.86 26.47 0.58
C ALA A 221 -1.57 26.86 -0.74
N ASP A 222 -1.41 26.06 -1.80
CA ASP A 222 -2.01 26.31 -3.11
C ASP A 222 -3.55 26.19 -3.09
N LEU A 223 -4.09 25.15 -2.44
CA LEU A 223 -5.53 24.93 -2.31
C LEU A 223 -6.19 26.00 -1.46
N LEU A 224 -5.55 26.41 -0.35
CA LEU A 224 -6.04 27.49 0.48
C LEU A 224 -6.10 28.79 -0.30
N VAL A 225 -5.04 29.13 -1.05
CA VAL A 225 -4.93 30.35 -1.86
C VAL A 225 -5.98 30.43 -2.97
N GLN A 226 -6.29 29.30 -3.60
CA GLN A 226 -7.27 29.22 -4.70
C GLN A 226 -8.73 29.26 -4.21
N ASN A 227 -8.99 28.81 -2.98
CA ASN A 227 -10.36 28.54 -2.53
C ASN A 227 -10.72 29.24 -1.20
N SER A 228 -9.89 30.16 -0.69
CA SER A 228 -10.18 30.99 0.50
C SER A 228 -10.55 30.25 1.79
N GLY A 229 -10.13 28.98 1.94
CA GLY A 229 -10.49 28.11 3.08
C GLY A 229 -9.67 28.28 4.36
N ARG A 230 -9.99 27.45 5.37
CA ARG A 230 -9.17 27.22 6.57
C ARG A 230 -8.95 25.72 6.74
N ILE A 231 -7.75 25.33 7.11
CA ILE A 231 -7.31 23.96 7.26
C ILE A 231 -6.76 23.76 8.67
N LEU A 232 -7.13 22.63 9.27
CA LEU A 232 -6.58 22.20 10.54
C LEU A 232 -5.72 20.96 10.32
N ALA A 233 -4.47 20.99 10.80
CA ALA A 233 -3.55 19.88 10.63
C ALA A 233 -2.64 19.67 11.86
N PRO A 234 -2.21 18.42 12.14
CA PRO A 234 -1.25 18.17 13.20
C PRO A 234 0.08 18.89 12.91
N ARG A 235 0.67 19.57 13.89
CA ARG A 235 1.96 20.27 13.72
C ARG A 235 3.11 19.31 13.40
N LEU A 236 2.98 18.03 13.75
CA LEU A 236 3.94 16.99 13.33
C LEU A 236 3.71 16.49 11.89
N ALA A 237 2.54 16.72 11.31
CA ALA A 237 2.27 16.36 9.92
C ALA A 237 2.75 17.43 8.93
N ILE A 238 2.96 18.66 9.40
CA ILE A 238 3.27 19.85 8.58
C ILE A 238 4.52 20.55 9.10
N ASN A 239 5.40 21.01 8.20
CA ASN A 239 6.47 21.92 8.57
C ASN A 239 6.03 23.39 8.32
N PRO A 240 5.77 24.21 9.37
CA PRO A 240 5.30 25.58 9.20
C PRO A 240 6.23 26.47 8.39
N ARG A 241 7.55 26.17 8.37
CA ARG A 241 8.55 26.92 7.61
C ARG A 241 8.34 26.81 6.09
N ASN A 242 7.54 25.84 5.63
CA ASN A 242 7.21 25.63 4.23
C ASN A 242 5.97 26.42 3.77
N LEU A 243 5.16 26.93 4.71
CA LEU A 243 3.96 27.72 4.44
C LEU A 243 4.29 29.22 4.26
N ARG A 244 5.11 29.56 3.25
CA ARG A 244 5.68 30.91 3.07
C ARG A 244 4.87 31.86 2.19
N HIS A 245 3.61 31.54 1.89
CA HIS A 245 2.80 32.42 1.05
C HIS A 245 2.36 33.67 1.84
N PRO A 246 2.51 34.89 1.32
CA PRO A 246 2.33 36.14 2.07
C PRO A 246 0.89 36.36 2.57
N ARG A 247 -0.09 35.72 1.94
CA ARG A 247 -1.50 35.75 2.39
C ARG A 247 -1.86 34.65 3.38
N LEU A 248 -0.98 33.69 3.68
CA LEU A 248 -1.30 32.64 4.64
C LEU A 248 -1.00 33.09 6.06
N PHE A 249 -1.91 32.76 6.99
CA PHE A 249 -1.61 32.75 8.41
C PHE A 249 -1.51 31.31 8.89
N VAL A 250 -0.62 31.08 9.85
CA VAL A 250 -0.48 29.83 10.58
C VAL A 250 -0.64 30.17 12.05
N ARG A 251 -1.58 29.54 12.73
CA ARG A 251 -1.81 29.73 14.17
C ARG A 251 -1.80 28.40 14.88
N ASP A 252 -1.07 28.33 15.98
CA ASP A 252 -1.16 27.20 16.90
C ASP A 252 -2.54 27.16 17.55
N VAL A 253 -3.14 25.98 17.59
CA VAL A 253 -4.36 25.73 18.34
C VAL A 253 -3.99 25.16 19.71
N THR A 254 -4.44 25.87 20.75
CA THR A 254 -4.03 25.67 22.14
C THR A 254 -4.95 24.74 22.93
N LYS A 255 -6.02 24.21 22.33
CA LYS A 255 -6.87 23.19 22.95
C LYS A 255 -6.21 21.80 22.88
N ALA A 256 -6.27 21.05 23.98
CA ALA A 256 -5.72 19.69 24.05
C ALA A 256 -6.50 18.73 23.15
N LEU A 257 -5.78 17.90 22.40
CA LEU A 257 -6.32 16.83 21.57
C LEU A 257 -5.99 15.45 22.15
N PRO A 258 -6.76 14.41 21.76
CA PRO A 258 -6.52 13.04 22.21
C PRO A 258 -5.16 12.50 21.71
N PRO A 259 -4.61 11.48 22.38
CA PRO A 259 -3.29 10.91 22.06
C PRO A 259 -3.24 10.34 20.64
N LEU A 260 -2.03 10.33 20.06
CA LEU A 260 -1.79 9.72 18.75
C LEU A 260 -1.92 8.20 18.88
N ARG A 261 -2.92 7.62 18.22
CA ARG A 261 -3.07 6.16 18.15
C ARG A 261 -2.20 5.59 17.05
N ILE A 262 -1.35 4.61 17.40
CA ILE A 262 -0.59 3.82 16.43
C ILE A 262 -1.06 2.38 16.51
N THR A 263 -1.38 1.82 15.34
CA THR A 263 -1.71 0.40 15.21
C THR A 263 -0.44 -0.38 14.94
N MET A 264 -0.22 -1.41 15.74
CA MET A 264 0.83 -2.40 15.55
C MET A 264 0.16 -3.76 15.38
N ALA A 265 0.67 -4.59 14.48
CA ALA A 265 0.32 -6.01 14.45
C ALA A 265 1.58 -6.83 14.69
N CYS A 266 1.61 -7.58 15.79
CA CYS A 266 2.81 -8.29 16.22
C CYS A 266 2.50 -9.39 17.23
N ASP A 267 3.46 -10.29 17.43
CA ASP A 267 3.46 -11.29 18.51
C ASP A 267 4.58 -10.98 19.54
N LEU A 268 4.77 -9.68 19.82
CA LEU A 268 5.79 -9.21 20.75
C LEU A 268 5.30 -9.27 22.19
N GLN A 269 6.22 -9.52 23.13
CA GLN A 269 5.94 -9.40 24.56
C GLN A 269 5.65 -7.94 24.93
N GLU A 270 4.90 -7.73 26.01
CA GLU A 270 4.49 -6.38 26.44
C GLU A 270 5.70 -5.45 26.69
N ALA A 271 6.81 -5.99 27.21
CA ALA A 271 8.04 -5.23 27.41
C ALA A 271 8.66 -4.75 26.07
N GLU A 272 8.67 -5.59 25.04
CA GLU A 272 9.16 -5.26 23.68
C GLU A 272 8.25 -4.19 23.03
N GLN A 273 6.93 -4.29 23.21
CA GLN A 273 5.96 -3.30 22.75
C GLN A 273 6.15 -1.93 23.43
N ARG A 274 6.32 -1.91 24.76
CA ARG A 274 6.60 -0.67 25.52
C ARG A 274 7.94 -0.06 25.13
N ALA A 275 8.95 -0.87 24.83
CA ALA A 275 10.25 -0.39 24.35
C ALA A 275 10.12 0.33 23.00
N PHE A 276 9.36 -0.22 22.05
CA PHE A 276 9.04 0.44 20.79
C PHE A 276 8.33 1.77 21.02
N CYS A 277 7.27 1.78 21.82
CA CYS A 277 6.49 2.99 22.10
C CYS A 277 7.35 4.07 22.78
N THR A 278 8.22 3.68 23.71
CA THR A 278 9.15 4.61 24.39
C THR A 278 10.16 5.20 23.42
N ALA A 279 10.76 4.38 22.55
CA ALA A 279 11.65 4.84 21.50
C ALA A 279 10.93 5.81 20.55
N LEU A 280 9.69 5.51 20.20
CA LEU A 280 8.87 6.36 19.34
C LEU A 280 8.55 7.70 19.97
N LYS A 281 8.14 7.72 21.24
CA LYS A 281 7.96 8.97 22.01
C LYS A 281 9.22 9.81 22.00
N ALA A 282 10.39 9.19 22.27
CA ALA A 282 11.67 9.89 22.27
C ALA A 282 12.02 10.50 20.90
N GLN A 283 11.81 9.75 19.80
CA GLN A 283 12.08 10.23 18.45
C GLN A 283 11.12 11.34 18.02
N ILE A 284 9.84 11.28 18.41
CA ILE A 284 8.87 12.36 18.18
C ILE A 284 9.30 13.64 18.89
N ILE A 285 9.73 13.55 20.16
CA ILE A 285 10.22 14.70 20.93
C ILE A 285 11.48 15.29 20.29
N ARG A 286 12.43 14.43 19.88
CA ARG A 286 13.67 14.84 19.21
C ARG A 286 13.39 15.56 17.89
N ALA A 287 12.50 15.00 17.05
CA ALA A 287 12.13 15.57 15.76
C ALA A 287 11.54 16.99 15.86
N ARG A 288 10.94 17.36 17.00
CA ARG A 288 10.43 18.73 17.27
C ARG A 288 11.52 19.73 17.63
N ARG A 289 12.53 19.29 18.40
CA ARG A 289 13.58 20.18 18.92
C ARG A 289 14.66 20.46 17.87
N THR A 290 15.03 19.45 17.09
CA THR A 290 16.14 19.53 16.13
C THR A 290 15.79 18.73 14.88
N PRO A 291 15.21 19.36 13.83
CA PRO A 291 14.80 18.63 12.62
C PRO A 291 15.96 18.07 11.80
N GLU A 292 17.19 18.53 12.04
CA GLU A 292 18.35 18.37 11.15
C GLU A 292 19.41 17.33 11.59
N GLN A 293 19.30 16.70 12.77
CA GLN A 293 20.42 15.92 13.31
C GLN A 293 20.15 14.44 13.60
N GLU A 294 20.99 13.65 12.91
CA GLU A 294 21.27 12.20 12.95
C GLU A 294 20.18 11.29 12.37
N LEU A 295 20.41 10.89 11.12
CA LEU A 295 20.13 9.52 10.72
C LEU A 295 21.21 8.67 11.41
N ASP A 296 20.86 7.97 12.49
CA ASP A 296 21.56 6.72 12.84
C ASP A 296 21.28 5.73 11.70
N ALA A 297 21.96 5.93 10.58
CA ALA A 297 21.93 5.05 9.44
C ALA A 297 22.87 3.88 9.77
N PRO A 298 22.37 2.63 9.82
CA PRO A 298 23.26 1.50 9.95
C PRO A 298 24.24 1.49 8.78
N ALA A 299 25.50 1.18 9.06
CA ALA A 299 26.53 1.02 8.03
C ALA A 299 26.16 -0.18 7.15
N LEU A 300 25.40 0.09 6.08
CA LEU A 300 25.07 -0.91 5.08
C LEU A 300 26.34 -1.33 4.34
N PRO A 301 26.53 -2.63 4.06
CA PRO A 301 27.63 -3.07 3.22
C PRO A 301 27.56 -2.46 1.82
N GLU A 302 28.71 -2.34 1.15
CA GLU A 302 28.72 -1.86 -0.24
C GLU A 302 28.07 -2.90 -1.16
N MET A 303 27.27 -2.44 -2.12
CA MET A 303 26.58 -3.36 -3.04
C MET A 303 27.57 -4.23 -3.83
N ARG A 304 28.77 -3.72 -4.13
CA ARG A 304 29.84 -4.50 -4.77
C ARG A 304 30.29 -5.69 -3.91
N GLN A 305 30.46 -5.47 -2.62
CA GLN A 305 30.85 -6.52 -1.67
C GLN A 305 29.79 -7.63 -1.62
N LEU A 306 28.51 -7.26 -1.53
CA LEU A 306 27.40 -8.21 -1.51
C LEU A 306 27.25 -8.98 -2.83
N ARG A 307 27.45 -8.31 -3.98
CA ARG A 307 27.47 -8.97 -5.29
C ARG A 307 28.55 -10.04 -5.39
N TYR A 308 29.77 -9.73 -4.94
CA TYR A 308 30.88 -10.69 -4.98
C TYR A 308 30.64 -11.84 -4.01
N PHE A 309 30.13 -11.56 -2.81
CA PHE A 309 29.72 -12.57 -1.85
C PHE A 309 28.66 -13.52 -2.41
N LEU A 310 27.54 -13.02 -2.94
CA LEU A 310 26.46 -13.88 -3.45
C LEU A 310 26.92 -14.75 -4.63
N ARG A 311 27.79 -14.22 -5.50
CA ARG A 311 28.38 -15.01 -6.59
C ARG A 311 29.38 -16.04 -6.07
N ALA A 312 30.19 -15.70 -5.07
CA ALA A 312 31.10 -16.64 -4.43
C ALA A 312 30.34 -17.77 -3.72
N PHE A 313 29.20 -17.44 -3.12
CA PHE A 313 28.28 -18.39 -2.49
C PHE A 313 27.71 -19.40 -3.49
N GLU A 314 27.33 -18.94 -4.69
CA GLU A 314 26.76 -19.79 -5.74
C GLU A 314 27.81 -20.64 -6.46
N GLU A 315 28.99 -20.07 -6.73
CA GLU A 315 30.02 -20.77 -7.49
C GLU A 315 30.89 -21.70 -6.64
N GLY A 316 31.06 -21.41 -5.35
CA GLY A 316 32.01 -22.13 -4.49
C GLY A 316 33.49 -21.90 -4.86
N SER A 317 33.79 -20.87 -5.67
CA SER A 317 35.16 -20.56 -6.11
C SER A 317 35.37 -19.07 -6.39
N ILE A 318 36.32 -18.45 -5.68
CA ILE A 318 36.72 -17.06 -5.89
C ILE A 318 37.31 -16.85 -7.29
N THR A 319 38.09 -17.81 -7.79
CA THR A 319 38.72 -17.74 -9.11
C THR A 319 37.68 -17.73 -10.22
N ARG A 320 36.64 -18.57 -10.13
CA ARG A 320 35.54 -18.58 -11.11
C ARG A 320 34.73 -17.29 -11.07
N VAL A 321 34.50 -16.72 -9.89
CA VAL A 321 33.84 -15.40 -9.75
C VAL A 321 34.67 -14.30 -10.39
N ALA A 322 35.97 -14.28 -10.14
CA ALA A 322 36.89 -13.29 -10.71
C ALA A 322 36.88 -13.34 -12.24
N ALA A 323 36.97 -14.54 -12.82
CA ALA A 323 36.86 -14.75 -14.26
C ALA A 323 35.50 -14.29 -14.82
N LYS A 324 34.38 -14.69 -14.20
CA LYS A 324 33.02 -14.30 -14.66
C LYS A 324 32.75 -12.80 -14.57
N LEU A 325 33.38 -12.10 -13.63
CA LEU A 325 33.19 -10.66 -13.42
C LEU A 325 34.29 -9.81 -14.10
N ASN A 326 35.20 -10.43 -14.85
CA ASN A 326 36.34 -9.77 -15.50
C ASN A 326 37.17 -8.90 -14.53
N VAL A 327 37.46 -9.44 -13.35
CA VAL A 327 38.29 -8.78 -12.34
C VAL A 327 39.39 -9.72 -11.85
N VAL A 328 40.46 -9.15 -11.28
CA VAL A 328 41.52 -9.95 -10.67
C VAL A 328 41.06 -10.59 -9.36
N GLN A 329 41.48 -11.83 -9.10
CA GLN A 329 41.09 -12.59 -7.89
C GLN A 329 41.38 -11.85 -6.57
N PRO A 330 42.51 -11.12 -6.39
CA PRO A 330 42.75 -10.34 -5.17
C PRO A 330 41.67 -9.29 -4.90
N ALA A 331 41.07 -8.70 -5.95
CA ALA A 331 39.99 -7.74 -5.80
C ALA A 331 38.72 -8.38 -5.25
N VAL A 332 38.39 -9.60 -5.69
CA VAL A 332 37.23 -10.35 -5.15
C VAL A 332 37.46 -10.72 -3.69
N SER A 333 38.64 -11.26 -3.37
CA SER A 333 39.01 -11.62 -1.99
C SER A 333 38.98 -10.42 -1.05
N MET A 334 39.50 -9.26 -1.50
CA MET A 334 39.52 -8.04 -0.69
C MET A 334 38.11 -7.53 -0.35
N GLN A 335 37.18 -7.55 -1.32
CA GLN A 335 35.80 -7.12 -1.08
C GLN A 335 35.05 -8.08 -0.16
N ILE A 336 35.28 -9.40 -0.29
CA ILE A 336 34.68 -10.39 0.62
C ILE A 336 35.23 -10.20 2.04
N ARG A 337 36.55 -9.99 2.21
CA ARG A 337 37.14 -9.69 3.53
C ARG A 337 36.60 -8.40 4.15
N ALA A 338 36.40 -7.36 3.36
CA ALA A 338 35.78 -6.13 3.84
C ALA A 338 34.34 -6.37 4.33
N LEU A 339 33.60 -7.23 3.63
CA LEU A 339 32.27 -7.66 4.06
C LEU A 339 32.33 -8.46 5.35
N GLU A 340 33.22 -9.45 5.45
CA GLU A 340 33.44 -10.27 6.64
C GLU A 340 33.76 -9.41 7.86
N HIS A 341 34.67 -8.43 7.70
CA HIS A 341 34.97 -7.46 8.75
C HIS A 341 33.74 -6.64 9.14
N SER A 342 32.96 -6.19 8.17
CA SER A 342 31.72 -5.44 8.43
C SER A 342 30.63 -6.29 9.10
N LEU A 343 30.60 -7.61 8.91
CA LEU A 343 29.60 -8.51 9.48
C LEU A 343 30.08 -9.17 10.78
N GLY A 344 31.36 -9.02 11.13
CA GLY A 344 31.95 -9.54 12.37
C GLY A 344 32.35 -11.01 12.32
N GLY A 345 32.47 -11.62 11.13
CA GLY A 345 32.86 -13.01 11.02
C GLY A 345 33.13 -13.49 9.59
N ALA A 346 33.75 -14.67 9.47
CA ALA A 346 34.08 -15.29 8.19
C ALA A 346 32.81 -15.77 7.47
N LEU A 347 32.72 -15.49 6.18
CA LEU A 347 31.63 -15.94 5.31
C LEU A 347 31.98 -17.25 4.62
N PHE A 348 33.26 -17.54 4.45
CA PHE A 348 33.70 -18.76 3.79
C PHE A 348 34.87 -19.44 4.50
N ASP A 349 34.78 -20.76 4.61
CA ASP A 349 35.90 -21.62 4.96
C ASP A 349 36.67 -21.99 3.69
N ARG A 350 38.00 -21.91 3.74
CA ARG A 350 38.87 -22.29 2.61
C ARG A 350 39.25 -23.76 2.75
N THR A 351 38.98 -24.54 1.71
CA THR A 351 39.35 -25.97 1.63
C THR A 351 40.16 -26.23 0.35
N ALA A 352 40.74 -27.42 0.24
CA ALA A 352 41.42 -27.86 -0.98
C ALA A 352 40.51 -27.88 -2.22
N GLN A 353 39.18 -27.93 -2.04
CA GLN A 353 38.18 -27.97 -3.11
C GLN A 353 37.60 -26.60 -3.47
N GLY A 354 37.97 -25.53 -2.74
CA GLY A 354 37.49 -24.18 -3.00
C GLY A 354 37.08 -23.44 -1.73
N ILE A 355 35.90 -22.82 -1.76
CA ILE A 355 35.33 -22.12 -0.63
C ILE A 355 33.97 -22.71 -0.26
N HIS A 356 33.73 -22.92 1.03
CA HIS A 356 32.46 -23.43 1.55
C HIS A 356 31.77 -22.35 2.40
N PRO A 357 30.47 -22.09 2.22
CA PRO A 357 29.76 -21.10 3.02
C PRO A 357 29.71 -21.47 4.50
N THR A 358 29.96 -20.52 5.38
CA THR A 358 29.74 -20.66 6.83
C THR A 358 28.26 -20.45 7.18
N ALA A 359 27.87 -20.76 8.42
CA ALA A 359 26.52 -20.42 8.93
C ALA A 359 26.22 -18.91 8.83
N LEU A 360 27.25 -18.06 8.99
CA LEU A 360 27.12 -16.61 8.80
C LEU A 360 26.80 -16.26 7.34
N ALA A 361 27.42 -16.94 6.37
CA ALA A 361 27.11 -16.75 4.96
C ALA A 361 25.68 -17.19 4.59
N HIS A 362 25.18 -18.29 5.14
CA HIS A 362 23.79 -18.68 4.91
C HIS A 362 22.80 -17.60 5.39
N ARG A 363 22.98 -17.10 6.62
CA ARG A 363 22.17 -15.99 7.16
C ARG A 363 22.29 -14.71 6.33
N ALA A 364 23.52 -14.36 5.93
CA ALA A 364 23.74 -13.18 5.09
C ALA A 364 23.06 -13.30 3.72
N ARG A 365 23.04 -14.49 3.12
CA ARG A 365 22.32 -14.73 1.86
C ARG A 365 20.81 -14.56 2.02
N GLU A 366 20.22 -15.16 3.06
CA GLU A 366 18.78 -15.08 3.33
C GLU A 366 18.30 -13.64 3.50
N VAL A 367 19.12 -12.81 4.14
CA VAL A 367 18.84 -11.38 4.35
C VAL A 367 19.03 -10.57 3.08
N TYR A 368 20.19 -10.65 2.42
CA TYR A 368 20.56 -9.68 1.38
C TYR A 368 20.10 -10.06 -0.02
N ALA A 369 19.93 -11.35 -0.34
CA ALA A 369 19.54 -11.77 -1.69
C ALA A 369 18.15 -11.22 -2.11
N PRO A 370 17.10 -11.29 -1.27
CA PRO A 370 15.79 -10.74 -1.62
C PRO A 370 15.81 -9.22 -1.78
N VAL A 371 16.54 -8.52 -0.90
CA VAL A 371 16.69 -7.06 -0.94
C VAL A 371 17.37 -6.63 -2.24
N LEU A 372 18.48 -7.27 -2.62
CA LEU A 372 19.22 -6.93 -3.83
C LEU A 372 18.43 -7.23 -5.09
N GLU A 373 17.67 -8.33 -5.14
CA GLU A 373 16.81 -8.60 -6.29
C GLU A 373 15.68 -7.57 -6.41
N ALA A 374 15.05 -7.19 -5.29
CA ALA A 374 14.05 -6.12 -5.28
C ALA A 374 14.63 -4.77 -5.75
N LEU A 375 15.83 -4.39 -5.28
CA LEU A 375 16.51 -3.18 -5.74
C LEU A 375 16.91 -3.24 -7.22
N ARG A 376 17.34 -4.41 -7.70
CA ARG A 376 17.65 -4.63 -9.12
C ARG A 376 16.41 -4.53 -10.01
N GLN A 377 15.25 -4.92 -9.48
CA GLN A 377 13.98 -4.75 -10.16
C GLN A 377 13.63 -3.26 -10.34
N GLU A 378 13.85 -2.44 -9.31
CA GLU A 378 13.68 -0.99 -9.33
C GLU A 378 14.69 -0.27 -10.23
N GLY A 379 15.98 -0.60 -10.15
CA GLY A 379 17.04 0.07 -10.94
C GLY A 379 16.94 -0.13 -12.45
N ARG A 380 16.31 -1.22 -12.88
CA ARG A 380 16.02 -1.50 -14.28
C ARG A 380 14.63 -0.97 -14.71
N ASN A 381 14.09 0.03 -14.01
CA ASN A 381 12.84 0.68 -14.35
C ASN A 381 12.95 2.22 -14.42
N PRO A 382 13.82 2.80 -15.28
CA PRO A 382 13.96 4.23 -15.45
C PRO A 382 13.27 4.70 -16.74
N THR A 383 12.01 5.12 -16.64
CA THR A 383 11.25 5.90 -17.66
C THR A 383 11.25 5.46 -19.14
N THR A 384 11.76 4.28 -19.48
CA THR A 384 11.72 3.70 -20.82
C THR A 384 11.06 2.32 -20.78
N LYS A 385 10.20 2.11 -21.78
CA LYS A 385 9.43 0.91 -22.10
C LYS A 385 10.17 -0.37 -21.65
N PRO A 386 9.58 -1.23 -20.81
CA PRO A 386 10.20 -2.50 -20.53
C PRO A 386 10.06 -3.39 -21.78
N ILE A 387 11.11 -3.47 -22.60
CA ILE A 387 11.50 -4.80 -23.12
C ILE A 387 12.32 -5.44 -22.00
N ARG A 388 11.61 -5.85 -20.96
CA ARG A 388 12.04 -6.95 -20.10
C ARG A 388 11.03 -8.04 -20.40
N THR A 389 11.55 -9.17 -20.84
CA THR A 389 10.88 -10.47 -20.83
C THR A 389 10.35 -10.76 -19.42
N ARG A 390 9.26 -10.11 -19.03
CA ARG A 390 8.37 -10.57 -17.97
C ARG A 390 7.54 -11.64 -18.64
N THR A 391 8.01 -12.87 -18.55
CA THR A 391 7.25 -14.05 -18.88
C THR A 391 6.13 -14.28 -17.87
N THR A 392 5.81 -13.36 -16.96
CA THR A 392 4.71 -13.55 -16.01
C THR A 392 3.55 -12.60 -16.32
N LEU A 393 2.34 -13.15 -16.48
CA LEU A 393 1.07 -12.44 -16.49
C LEU A 393 0.38 -12.61 -15.13
N ARG A 394 0.02 -11.51 -14.46
CA ARG A 394 -0.69 -11.54 -13.17
C ARG A 394 -2.13 -11.06 -13.37
N VAL A 395 -3.10 -11.94 -13.12
CA VAL A 395 -4.52 -11.65 -13.28
C VAL A 395 -5.20 -11.66 -11.91
N GLY A 396 -5.75 -10.51 -11.54
CA GLY A 396 -6.66 -10.37 -10.42
C GLY A 396 -8.07 -10.78 -10.80
N VAL A 397 -8.70 -11.65 -10.03
CA VAL A 397 -10.05 -12.15 -10.29
C VAL A 397 -10.94 -11.99 -9.06
N LEU A 398 -12.24 -11.82 -9.29
CA LEU A 398 -13.23 -11.78 -8.22
C LEU A 398 -13.40 -13.17 -7.60
N PRO A 399 -13.76 -13.25 -6.30
CA PRO A 399 -14.12 -14.52 -5.68
C PRO A 399 -15.24 -15.23 -6.43
N GLY A 400 -15.10 -16.55 -6.55
CA GLY A 400 -16.15 -17.41 -7.08
C GLY A 400 -17.38 -17.40 -6.17
N LEU A 401 -18.56 -17.34 -6.76
CA LEU A 401 -19.83 -17.45 -6.02
C LEU A 401 -20.15 -18.91 -5.68
N ASP A 402 -19.80 -19.82 -6.60
CA ASP A 402 -19.92 -21.27 -6.49
C ASP A 402 -18.91 -21.92 -7.46
N GLU A 403 -18.60 -23.21 -7.25
CA GLU A 403 -17.67 -23.98 -8.08
C GLU A 403 -18.13 -24.08 -9.54
N ASP A 404 -19.44 -24.16 -9.78
CA ASP A 404 -20.04 -24.27 -11.12
C ASP A 404 -20.43 -22.91 -11.74
N SER A 405 -20.03 -21.80 -11.13
CA SER A 405 -20.35 -20.47 -11.63
C SER A 405 -19.75 -20.19 -13.02
N LEU A 406 -20.49 -19.47 -13.86
CA LEU A 406 -20.10 -19.16 -15.24
C LEU A 406 -18.70 -18.53 -15.36
N LEU A 407 -18.37 -17.59 -14.47
CA LEU A 407 -17.06 -16.93 -14.46
C LEU A 407 -15.92 -17.93 -14.18
N ILE A 408 -16.09 -18.82 -13.20
CA ILE A 408 -15.08 -19.83 -12.85
C ILE A 408 -14.90 -20.85 -13.98
N ARG A 409 -15.99 -21.29 -14.62
CA ARG A 409 -15.93 -22.16 -15.81
C ARG A 409 -15.19 -21.47 -16.97
N ALA A 410 -15.54 -20.23 -17.27
CA ALA A 410 -14.88 -19.45 -18.32
C ALA A 410 -13.40 -19.20 -18.02
N MET A 411 -13.06 -18.89 -16.76
CA MET A 411 -11.69 -18.75 -16.29
C MET A 411 -10.91 -20.05 -16.46
N THR A 412 -11.48 -21.19 -16.09
CA THR A 412 -10.86 -22.52 -16.24
C THR A 412 -10.53 -22.81 -17.71
N ALA A 413 -11.49 -22.61 -18.62
CA ALA A 413 -11.27 -22.77 -20.05
C ALA A 413 -10.22 -21.77 -20.60
N THR A 414 -10.24 -20.53 -20.09
CA THR A 414 -9.27 -19.49 -20.47
C THR A 414 -7.86 -19.87 -20.02
N ILE A 415 -7.68 -20.38 -18.80
CA ILE A 415 -6.38 -20.82 -18.28
C ILE A 415 -5.81 -21.96 -19.12
N GLN A 416 -6.64 -22.96 -19.43
CA GLN A 416 -6.23 -24.11 -20.26
C GLN A 416 -5.82 -23.66 -21.66
N GLN A 417 -6.58 -22.76 -22.28
CA GLN A 417 -6.25 -22.22 -23.60
C GLN A 417 -4.99 -21.34 -23.54
N TRP A 418 -4.85 -20.51 -22.51
CA TRP A 418 -3.69 -19.66 -22.30
C TRP A 418 -2.40 -20.47 -22.16
N GLN A 419 -2.42 -21.56 -21.40
CA GLN A 419 -1.26 -22.44 -21.24
C GLN A 419 -0.82 -23.08 -22.56
N LYS A 420 -1.75 -23.36 -23.48
CA LYS A 420 -1.45 -23.86 -24.83
C LYS A 420 -0.86 -22.77 -25.72
N ASP A 421 -1.50 -21.60 -25.76
CA ASP A 421 -1.14 -20.51 -26.68
C ASP A 421 0.12 -19.74 -26.22
N PHE A 422 0.41 -19.76 -24.91
CA PHE A 422 1.48 -18.99 -24.27
C PHE A 422 2.28 -19.83 -23.27
N ALA A 423 2.79 -20.99 -23.69
CA ALA A 423 3.55 -21.92 -22.84
C ALA A 423 4.79 -21.29 -22.15
N ASN A 424 5.37 -20.24 -22.74
CA ASN A 424 6.52 -19.52 -22.18
C ASN A 424 6.11 -18.34 -21.27
N VAL A 425 4.82 -18.19 -20.95
CA VAL A 425 4.31 -17.14 -20.07
C VAL A 425 3.70 -17.76 -18.80
N GLU A 426 4.42 -17.69 -17.69
CA GLU A 426 3.93 -17.96 -16.35
C GLU A 426 2.65 -17.15 -16.07
N LEU A 427 1.57 -17.83 -15.71
CA LEU A 427 0.30 -17.20 -15.34
C LEU A 427 0.15 -17.26 -13.82
N LYS A 428 -0.04 -16.10 -13.19
CA LYS A 428 -0.38 -15.98 -11.77
C LYS A 428 -1.78 -15.43 -11.64
N ILE A 429 -2.63 -16.13 -10.89
CA ILE A 429 -3.99 -15.69 -10.59
C ILE A 429 -4.06 -15.41 -9.11
N VAL A 430 -4.60 -14.25 -8.77
CA VAL A 430 -4.84 -13.83 -7.38
C VAL A 430 -6.29 -13.40 -7.23
N GLU A 431 -6.88 -13.74 -6.11
CA GLU A 431 -8.29 -13.48 -5.84
C GLU A 431 -8.45 -12.30 -4.87
N SER A 432 -9.34 -11.36 -5.19
CA SER A 432 -9.74 -10.29 -4.27
C SER A 432 -10.98 -9.54 -4.73
N HIS A 433 -11.52 -8.64 -3.91
CA HIS A 433 -12.67 -7.81 -4.26
C HIS A 433 -12.27 -6.65 -5.20
N SER A 434 -13.24 -6.10 -5.94
CA SER A 434 -13.01 -5.05 -6.95
C SER A 434 -12.13 -3.90 -6.45
N SER A 435 -12.39 -3.36 -5.25
CA SER A 435 -11.60 -2.26 -4.68
C SER A 435 -10.11 -2.61 -4.55
N VAL A 436 -9.81 -3.75 -3.90
CA VAL A 436 -8.45 -4.23 -3.70
C VAL A 436 -7.77 -4.56 -5.03
N LEU A 437 -8.48 -5.17 -5.98
CA LEU A 437 -7.94 -5.46 -7.30
C LEU A 437 -7.57 -4.19 -8.08
N LEU A 438 -8.33 -3.12 -7.94
CA LEU A 438 -8.01 -1.83 -8.56
C LEU A 438 -6.79 -1.18 -7.91
N ASP A 439 -6.66 -1.29 -6.59
CA ASP A 439 -5.48 -0.81 -5.86
C ASP A 439 -4.25 -1.60 -6.29
N TRP A 440 -4.35 -2.93 -6.34
CA TRP A 440 -3.29 -3.80 -6.86
C TRP A 440 -2.93 -3.49 -8.31
N LEU A 441 -3.91 -3.14 -9.15
CA LEU A 441 -3.67 -2.74 -10.53
C LEU A 441 -2.93 -1.37 -10.58
N ALA A 442 -3.33 -0.41 -9.75
CA ALA A 442 -2.68 0.89 -9.64
C ALA A 442 -1.22 0.76 -9.14
N GLU A 443 -0.96 -0.19 -8.26
CA GLU A 443 0.35 -0.52 -7.70
C GLU A 443 1.22 -1.41 -8.63
N ASN A 444 0.64 -1.95 -9.72
CA ASN A 444 1.24 -2.97 -10.61
C ASN A 444 1.54 -4.31 -9.91
N ILE A 445 0.78 -4.66 -8.87
CA ILE A 445 0.76 -5.99 -8.25
C ILE A 445 0.10 -6.98 -9.23
N VAL A 446 -1.02 -6.59 -9.85
CA VAL A 446 -1.65 -7.31 -10.97
C VAL A 446 -1.50 -6.52 -12.27
N ASP A 447 -1.51 -7.24 -13.40
CA ASP A 447 -1.44 -6.65 -14.74
C ASP A 447 -2.85 -6.45 -15.34
N ILE A 448 -3.78 -7.34 -14.98
CA ILE A 448 -5.20 -7.31 -15.38
C ILE A 448 -6.04 -7.53 -14.13
N ALA A 449 -7.12 -6.78 -13.97
CA ALA A 449 -8.12 -7.06 -12.95
C ALA A 449 -9.48 -7.32 -13.59
N ILE A 450 -10.15 -8.39 -13.19
CA ILE A 450 -11.58 -8.62 -13.47
C ILE A 450 -12.34 -8.00 -12.33
N VAL A 451 -13.22 -7.05 -12.63
CA VAL A 451 -13.95 -6.27 -11.63
C VAL A 451 -15.42 -6.11 -12.02
N GLU A 452 -16.23 -5.86 -11.00
CA GLU A 452 -17.61 -5.38 -11.13
C GLU A 452 -17.61 -3.85 -11.23
N ASP A 453 -18.50 -3.31 -12.07
CA ASP A 453 -18.92 -1.90 -12.20
C ASP A 453 -17.90 -0.82 -11.74
N LEU A 454 -17.40 -0.05 -12.71
CA LEU A 454 -16.60 1.14 -12.45
C LEU A 454 -17.25 2.36 -13.12
N HIS A 455 -17.34 3.45 -12.35
CA HIS A 455 -17.35 4.77 -12.96
C HIS A 455 -16.07 4.93 -13.80
N THR A 456 -16.24 5.26 -15.08
CA THR A 456 -15.18 5.43 -16.08
C THR A 456 -13.99 6.20 -15.51
N ARG A 457 -12.90 5.50 -15.20
CA ARG A 457 -11.64 6.12 -14.77
C ARG A 457 -10.77 6.31 -16.01
N THR A 458 -10.43 7.56 -16.33
CA THR A 458 -9.68 7.92 -17.56
C THR A 458 -8.30 7.26 -17.68
N TRP A 459 -7.76 6.72 -16.59
CA TRP A 459 -6.47 6.03 -16.53
C TRP A 459 -6.58 4.50 -16.67
N LEU A 460 -7.79 3.95 -16.85
CA LEU A 460 -8.03 2.54 -17.12
C LEU A 460 -8.43 2.30 -18.58
N LYS A 461 -7.85 1.26 -19.17
CA LYS A 461 -8.32 0.63 -20.39
C LYS A 461 -9.25 -0.49 -19.99
N GLU A 462 -10.51 -0.37 -20.41
CA GLU A 462 -11.58 -1.30 -20.03
C GLU A 462 -11.97 -2.19 -21.21
N THR A 463 -12.22 -3.46 -20.92
CA THR A 463 -12.71 -4.46 -21.86
C THR A 463 -13.95 -5.09 -21.23
N ALA A 464 -15.14 -4.71 -21.71
CA ALA A 464 -16.41 -5.28 -21.23
C ALA A 464 -16.41 -6.80 -21.44
N LEU A 465 -16.58 -7.61 -20.41
CA LEU A 465 -16.54 -9.07 -20.54
C LEU A 465 -17.92 -9.63 -20.79
N PHE A 466 -18.85 -9.31 -19.89
CA PHE A 466 -20.21 -9.84 -19.91
C PHE A 466 -21.14 -8.98 -19.03
N VAL A 467 -22.44 -9.04 -19.31
CA VAL A 467 -23.49 -8.38 -18.54
C VAL A 467 -24.56 -9.42 -18.23
N GLU A 468 -24.96 -9.52 -16.96
CA GLU A 468 -25.97 -10.48 -16.53
C GLU A 468 -26.97 -9.91 -15.53
N PRO A 469 -28.23 -10.35 -15.56
CA PRO A 469 -29.22 -9.94 -14.56
C PRO A 469 -28.99 -10.64 -13.22
N LEU A 470 -29.21 -9.89 -12.13
CA LEU A 470 -29.35 -10.49 -10.80
C LEU A 470 -30.75 -11.07 -10.63
N SER A 471 -30.83 -12.17 -9.90
CA SER A 471 -32.06 -12.84 -9.49
C SER A 471 -32.08 -13.00 -7.97
N ILE A 472 -33.27 -13.14 -7.40
CA ILE A 472 -33.42 -13.66 -6.05
C ILE A 472 -33.40 -15.18 -6.12
N LEU A 473 -32.58 -15.80 -5.27
CA LEU A 473 -32.53 -17.25 -5.12
C LEU A 473 -33.22 -17.66 -3.83
N THR A 474 -34.01 -18.72 -3.90
CA THR A 474 -34.67 -19.39 -2.76
C THR A 474 -34.54 -20.90 -2.89
N ALA A 475 -34.84 -21.64 -1.83
CA ALA A 475 -35.08 -23.07 -1.97
C ALA A 475 -36.27 -23.33 -2.91
N ALA A 476 -36.22 -24.45 -3.64
CA ALA A 476 -37.33 -24.85 -4.50
C ALA A 476 -38.59 -25.12 -3.67
N GLY A 477 -39.74 -24.67 -4.15
CA GLY A 477 -41.04 -24.83 -3.49
C GLY A 477 -41.22 -24.02 -2.19
N GLN A 478 -40.38 -23.03 -1.91
CA GLN A 478 -40.52 -22.18 -0.73
C GLN A 478 -41.74 -21.22 -0.86
N SER A 479 -42.67 -21.28 0.10
CA SER A 479 -43.92 -20.50 0.07
C SER A 479 -43.75 -18.98 0.23
N ASP A 480 -42.67 -18.53 0.87
CA ASP A 480 -42.47 -17.12 1.22
C ASP A 480 -42.10 -16.23 0.02
N CYS A 481 -41.78 -16.83 -1.13
CA CYS A 481 -41.52 -16.13 -2.38
C CYS A 481 -42.44 -16.69 -3.47
N PRO A 482 -43.41 -15.91 -3.99
CA PRO A 482 -44.32 -16.40 -5.01
C PRO A 482 -43.57 -16.80 -6.29
N PRO A 483 -44.04 -17.82 -7.01
CA PRO A 483 -43.40 -18.28 -8.24
C PRO A 483 -43.40 -17.17 -9.30
N GLY A 484 -42.31 -17.11 -10.07
CA GLY A 484 -42.13 -16.11 -11.12
C GLY A 484 -41.28 -14.90 -10.68
N PRO A 485 -41.30 -13.80 -11.47
CA PRO A 485 -40.42 -12.66 -11.26
C PRO A 485 -40.85 -11.81 -10.05
N ILE A 486 -39.88 -11.27 -9.33
CA ILE A 486 -40.08 -10.45 -8.13
C ILE A 486 -39.82 -8.98 -8.43
N LYS A 487 -40.71 -8.08 -7.99
CA LYS A 487 -40.46 -6.64 -8.09
C LYS A 487 -39.37 -6.26 -7.10
N MET A 488 -38.49 -5.35 -7.49
CA MET A 488 -37.41 -4.89 -6.62
C MET A 488 -37.92 -4.36 -5.26
N ALA A 489 -39.07 -3.68 -5.24
CA ALA A 489 -39.71 -3.18 -4.02
C ALA A 489 -40.20 -4.28 -3.05
N ASP A 490 -40.40 -5.50 -3.53
CA ASP A 490 -40.88 -6.61 -2.70
C ASP A 490 -39.73 -7.42 -2.07
N ILE A 491 -38.49 -7.24 -2.53
CA ILE A 491 -37.30 -7.98 -2.05
C ILE A 491 -37.06 -7.78 -0.55
N GLY A 492 -37.27 -6.56 -0.04
CA GLY A 492 -37.08 -6.25 1.37
C GLY A 492 -38.03 -6.98 2.33
N LYS A 493 -39.07 -7.64 1.82
CA LYS A 493 -40.01 -8.46 2.60
C LYS A 493 -39.48 -9.87 2.88
N LEU A 494 -38.44 -10.29 2.17
CA LEU A 494 -37.85 -11.63 2.29
C LEU A 494 -36.86 -11.72 3.46
N ASN A 495 -36.61 -12.94 3.93
CA ASN A 495 -35.53 -13.23 4.86
C ASN A 495 -34.18 -13.22 4.12
N LEU A 496 -33.62 -12.02 3.94
CA LEU A 496 -32.41 -11.84 3.14
C LEU A 496 -31.14 -12.24 3.91
N VAL A 497 -30.31 -13.06 3.26
CA VAL A 497 -28.89 -13.23 3.57
C VAL A 497 -28.06 -12.58 2.46
N LEU A 498 -27.26 -11.58 2.81
CA LEU A 498 -26.42 -10.83 1.85
C LEU A 498 -24.98 -10.74 2.35
N PRO A 499 -23.98 -10.60 1.47
CA PRO A 499 -22.61 -10.33 1.91
C PRO A 499 -22.47 -8.92 2.51
N SER A 500 -21.37 -8.69 3.21
CA SER A 500 -21.04 -7.36 3.73
C SER A 500 -20.82 -6.34 2.60
N GLN A 501 -20.83 -5.06 2.96
CA GLN A 501 -20.64 -3.93 2.02
C GLN A 501 -19.28 -3.93 1.31
N ARG A 502 -18.34 -4.80 1.70
CA ARG A 502 -17.05 -4.98 1.02
C ARG A 502 -17.17 -5.73 -0.30
N HIS A 503 -18.27 -6.46 -0.50
CA HIS A 503 -18.53 -7.23 -1.71
C HIS A 503 -19.14 -6.33 -2.80
N GLY A 504 -18.64 -6.42 -4.03
CA GLY A 504 -19.12 -5.56 -5.12
C GLY A 504 -20.60 -5.79 -5.45
N LEU A 505 -21.08 -7.04 -5.44
CA LEU A 505 -22.51 -7.37 -5.51
C LEU A 505 -23.36 -6.64 -4.45
N ARG A 506 -22.90 -6.56 -3.19
CA ARG A 506 -23.62 -5.83 -2.14
C ARG A 506 -23.65 -4.33 -2.45
N ALA A 507 -22.52 -3.75 -2.85
CA ALA A 507 -22.45 -2.35 -3.24
C ALA A 507 -23.36 -2.01 -4.43
N LEU A 508 -23.46 -2.90 -5.42
CA LEU A 508 -24.37 -2.77 -6.56
C LEU A 508 -25.84 -2.79 -6.10
N LEU A 509 -26.20 -3.72 -5.21
CA LEU A 509 -27.55 -3.79 -4.63
C LEU A 509 -27.86 -2.52 -3.83
N ASP A 510 -27.01 -2.14 -2.88
CA ASP A 510 -27.19 -0.95 -2.04
C ASP A 510 -27.40 0.30 -2.90
N ARG A 511 -26.60 0.47 -3.96
CA ARG A 511 -26.73 1.59 -4.91
C ARG A 511 -28.07 1.56 -5.64
N LYS A 512 -28.47 0.43 -6.21
CA LYS A 512 -29.74 0.34 -6.94
C LYS A 512 -30.93 0.58 -6.02
N PHE A 513 -30.91 0.02 -4.81
CA PHE A 513 -31.97 0.23 -3.82
C PHE A 513 -32.03 1.70 -3.39
N ALA A 514 -30.89 2.34 -3.16
CA ALA A 514 -30.81 3.77 -2.86
C ALA A 514 -31.33 4.63 -4.03
N ASP A 515 -30.93 4.35 -5.28
CA ASP A 515 -31.41 5.04 -6.49
C ASP A 515 -32.95 4.94 -6.64
N ALA A 516 -33.54 3.84 -6.18
CA ALA A 516 -34.98 3.60 -6.18
C ALA A 516 -35.71 4.13 -4.92
N GLY A 517 -34.98 4.69 -3.94
CA GLY A 517 -35.55 5.14 -2.67
C GLY A 517 -36.10 4.02 -1.78
N LEU A 518 -35.58 2.78 -1.94
CA LEU A 518 -36.02 1.59 -1.23
C LEU A 518 -35.01 1.17 -0.15
N PRO A 519 -35.44 0.73 1.03
CA PRO A 519 -34.54 0.17 2.03
C PRO A 519 -34.09 -1.25 1.65
N LEU A 520 -32.82 -1.55 1.87
CA LEU A 520 -32.25 -2.90 1.76
C LEU A 520 -31.58 -3.27 3.09
N VAL A 521 -32.26 -4.06 3.91
CA VAL A 521 -31.76 -4.48 5.22
C VAL A 521 -31.75 -6.02 5.28
N PRO A 522 -30.56 -6.66 5.22
CA PRO A 522 -30.48 -8.10 5.37
C PRO A 522 -30.79 -8.53 6.81
N LYS A 523 -31.43 -9.69 6.98
CA LYS A 523 -31.59 -10.32 8.32
C LYS A 523 -30.29 -10.99 8.77
N LEU A 524 -29.44 -11.38 7.81
CA LEU A 524 -28.15 -11.98 8.07
C LEU A 524 -27.11 -11.43 7.10
N GLU A 525 -25.97 -11.00 7.62
CA GLU A 525 -24.79 -10.69 6.81
C GLU A 525 -23.80 -11.86 6.85
N LEU A 526 -23.41 -12.36 5.68
CA LEU A 526 -22.53 -13.53 5.55
C LEU A 526 -21.62 -13.40 4.33
N ASP A 527 -20.32 -13.27 4.55
CA ASP A 527 -19.33 -13.08 3.46
C ASP A 527 -18.99 -14.38 2.71
N SER A 528 -19.20 -15.54 3.31
CA SER A 528 -19.01 -16.83 2.63
C SER A 528 -20.18 -17.14 1.71
N MET A 529 -20.00 -16.95 0.40
CA MET A 529 -21.04 -17.21 -0.61
C MET A 529 -21.46 -18.68 -0.68
N ALA A 530 -20.51 -19.60 -0.56
CA ALA A 530 -20.83 -21.02 -0.46
C ALA A 530 -21.72 -21.33 0.76
N ALA A 531 -21.46 -20.70 1.92
CA ALA A 531 -22.29 -20.87 3.10
C ALA A 531 -23.67 -20.20 2.95
N ALA A 532 -23.74 -19.02 2.31
CA ALA A 532 -25.00 -18.35 2.01
C ALA A 532 -25.88 -19.18 1.08
N ILE A 533 -25.33 -19.72 -0.02
CA ILE A 533 -26.03 -20.62 -0.94
C ILE A 533 -26.52 -21.87 -0.20
N ARG A 534 -25.69 -22.46 0.66
CA ARG A 534 -26.07 -23.63 1.46
C ARG A 534 -27.19 -23.31 2.46
N LEU A 535 -27.19 -22.13 3.07
CA LEU A 535 -28.27 -21.66 3.93
C LEU A 535 -29.57 -21.48 3.14
N VAL A 536 -29.52 -20.86 1.96
CA VAL A 536 -30.68 -20.69 1.08
C VAL A 536 -31.27 -22.05 0.67
N LYS A 537 -30.42 -23.04 0.34
CA LYS A 537 -30.87 -24.42 0.04
C LYS A 537 -31.60 -25.10 1.19
N SER A 538 -31.39 -24.67 2.44
CA SER A 538 -32.11 -25.23 3.60
C SER A 538 -33.54 -24.68 3.75
N GLY A 539 -33.90 -23.67 2.98
CA GLY A 539 -35.21 -23.03 2.98
C GLY A 539 -35.36 -21.90 3.99
N GLY A 540 -36.36 -21.04 3.78
CA GLY A 540 -36.68 -19.91 4.66
C GLY A 540 -35.76 -18.69 4.51
N TRP A 541 -34.81 -18.73 3.56
CA TRP A 541 -33.86 -17.65 3.27
C TRP A 541 -33.83 -17.32 1.79
N ALA A 542 -33.49 -16.08 1.48
CA ALA A 542 -33.33 -15.59 0.13
C ALA A 542 -32.00 -14.82 -0.02
N THR A 543 -31.39 -14.87 -1.20
CA THR A 543 -30.19 -14.08 -1.51
C THR A 543 -30.25 -13.53 -2.93
N ALA A 544 -29.51 -12.45 -3.21
CA ALA A 544 -29.49 -11.81 -4.52
C ALA A 544 -28.14 -12.04 -5.22
N MET A 545 -28.15 -12.75 -6.35
CA MET A 545 -26.96 -13.03 -7.15
C MET A 545 -27.34 -13.42 -8.59
N PRO A 546 -26.38 -13.50 -9.53
CA PRO A 546 -26.67 -13.97 -10.88
C PRO A 546 -27.10 -15.45 -10.88
N ALA A 547 -28.11 -15.81 -11.65
CA ALA A 547 -28.54 -17.22 -11.78
C ALA A 547 -27.42 -18.12 -12.34
N SER A 548 -26.53 -17.55 -13.14
CA SER A 548 -25.32 -18.21 -13.67
C SER A 548 -24.34 -18.68 -12.58
N ALA A 549 -24.46 -18.14 -11.37
CA ALA A 549 -23.64 -18.52 -10.22
C ALA A 549 -24.00 -19.90 -9.66
N VAL A 550 -25.24 -20.36 -9.84
CA VAL A 550 -25.77 -21.56 -9.18
C VAL A 550 -26.42 -22.52 -10.17
N ARG A 551 -25.97 -22.51 -11.42
CA ARG A 551 -26.66 -23.19 -12.54
C ARG A 551 -27.01 -24.65 -12.23
N ARG A 552 -26.05 -25.41 -11.70
CA ARG A 552 -26.28 -26.79 -11.29
C ARG A 552 -27.40 -26.95 -10.27
N SER A 553 -27.50 -26.05 -9.30
CA SER A 553 -28.54 -26.10 -8.27
C SER A 553 -29.92 -25.75 -8.84
N LEU A 554 -29.97 -24.95 -9.91
CA LEU A 554 -31.20 -24.70 -10.67
C LEU A 554 -31.58 -25.93 -11.49
N ASP A 555 -30.62 -26.52 -12.21
CA ASP A 555 -30.86 -27.71 -13.04
C ASP A 555 -31.35 -28.90 -12.19
N THR A 556 -30.77 -29.11 -11.00
CA THR A 556 -31.20 -30.14 -10.05
C THR A 556 -32.43 -29.77 -9.22
N HIS A 557 -33.05 -28.61 -9.47
CA HIS A 557 -34.22 -28.11 -8.72
C HIS A 557 -33.98 -28.02 -7.20
N ALA A 558 -32.75 -27.76 -6.77
CA ALA A 558 -32.42 -27.49 -5.36
C ALA A 558 -32.64 -26.01 -4.99
N LEU A 559 -32.57 -25.13 -5.99
CA LEU A 559 -32.83 -23.70 -5.89
C LEU A 559 -33.78 -23.27 -7.00
N GLU A 560 -34.53 -22.21 -6.74
CA GLU A 560 -35.30 -21.47 -7.74
C GLU A 560 -34.71 -20.07 -7.90
N ALA A 561 -34.75 -19.53 -9.13
CA ALA A 561 -34.30 -18.18 -9.45
C ALA A 561 -35.48 -17.30 -9.88
N HIS A 562 -35.72 -16.23 -9.14
CA HIS A 562 -36.76 -15.24 -9.39
C HIS A 562 -36.14 -14.00 -10.00
N ALA A 563 -36.45 -13.72 -11.27
CA ALA A 563 -35.92 -12.55 -11.96
C ALA A 563 -36.36 -11.25 -11.26
N ILE A 564 -35.41 -10.35 -11.00
CA ILE A 564 -35.70 -9.04 -10.41
C ILE A 564 -36.21 -8.11 -11.52
N ILE A 565 -37.41 -7.57 -11.34
CA ILE A 565 -38.07 -6.68 -12.30
C ILE A 565 -38.45 -5.34 -11.67
N ARG A 566 -38.60 -4.32 -12.52
CA ARG A 566 -39.10 -2.97 -12.17
C ARG A 566 -38.39 -2.33 -10.95
N PRO A 567 -37.13 -1.91 -11.09
CA PRO A 567 -36.22 -2.12 -12.24
C PRO A 567 -35.44 -3.44 -12.14
N SER A 568 -34.93 -3.91 -13.27
CA SER A 568 -33.96 -5.01 -13.29
C SER A 568 -32.59 -4.54 -12.80
N ILE A 569 -31.86 -5.39 -12.09
CA ILE A 569 -30.49 -5.11 -11.65
C ILE A 569 -29.53 -5.91 -12.53
N LEU A 570 -28.63 -5.21 -13.21
CA LEU A 570 -27.62 -5.80 -14.09
C LEU A 570 -26.24 -5.71 -13.43
N ARG A 571 -25.52 -6.83 -13.44
CA ARG A 571 -24.11 -6.92 -13.09
C ARG A 571 -23.28 -6.85 -14.36
N GLU A 572 -22.36 -5.89 -14.42
CA GLU A 572 -21.40 -5.79 -15.51
C GLU A 572 -20.02 -6.22 -15.05
N LEU A 573 -19.44 -7.21 -15.73
CA LEU A 573 -18.06 -7.64 -15.51
C LEU A 573 -17.15 -7.03 -16.56
N ARG A 574 -16.02 -6.49 -16.11
CA ARG A 574 -15.03 -5.84 -16.98
C ARG A 574 -13.63 -6.35 -16.66
N ALA A 575 -12.82 -6.55 -17.69
CA ALA A 575 -11.38 -6.67 -17.55
C ALA A 575 -10.78 -5.27 -17.67
N VAL A 576 -10.03 -4.84 -16.67
CA VAL A 576 -9.41 -3.52 -16.61
C VAL A 576 -7.90 -3.61 -16.50
N GLN A 577 -7.23 -2.67 -17.17
CA GLN A 577 -5.78 -2.55 -17.27
C GLN A 577 -5.41 -1.06 -17.18
N LEU A 578 -4.17 -0.72 -16.81
CA LEU A 578 -3.75 0.70 -16.85
C LEU A 578 -3.61 1.19 -18.30
N SER A 579 -4.22 2.33 -18.65
CA SER A 579 -4.15 2.92 -20.01
C SER A 579 -2.72 3.26 -20.47
N ARG A 580 -1.80 3.43 -19.52
CA ARG A 580 -0.38 3.75 -19.76
C ARG A 580 0.51 2.52 -19.97
N HIS A 581 -0.02 1.30 -19.82
CA HIS A 581 0.74 0.09 -20.16
C HIS A 581 0.87 -0.02 -21.68
N GLN A 582 2.09 -0.15 -22.15
CA GLN A 582 2.32 -0.55 -23.53
C GLN A 582 2.01 -2.02 -23.67
N ASN A 583 1.04 -2.33 -24.53
CA ASN A 583 0.60 -3.68 -24.84
C ASN A 583 1.81 -4.58 -25.15
N ARG A 584 2.15 -5.50 -24.25
CA ARG A 584 2.78 -6.75 -24.69
C ARG A 584 1.80 -7.44 -25.65
N PRO A 585 2.27 -8.22 -26.64
CA PRO A 585 1.40 -8.84 -27.65
C PRO A 585 0.26 -9.69 -27.06
N TRP A 586 0.43 -10.16 -25.82
CA TRP A 586 -0.45 -11.08 -25.10
C TRP A 586 -1.21 -10.44 -23.93
N GLU A 587 -0.82 -9.27 -23.41
CA GLU A 587 -1.47 -8.64 -22.24
C GLU A 587 -2.96 -8.32 -22.49
N GLY A 588 -3.32 -7.89 -23.70
CA GLY A 588 -4.72 -7.70 -24.09
C GLY A 588 -5.46 -8.98 -24.47
N LYS A 589 -4.73 -10.09 -24.70
CA LYS A 589 -5.32 -11.34 -25.20
C LYS A 589 -6.04 -12.13 -24.12
N PHE A 590 -5.61 -12.05 -22.86
CA PHE A 590 -6.28 -12.78 -21.78
C PHE A 590 -7.73 -12.32 -21.59
N GLY A 591 -7.97 -11.01 -21.53
CA GLY A 591 -9.33 -10.45 -21.44
C GLY A 591 -10.18 -10.78 -22.67
N GLY A 592 -9.58 -10.81 -23.86
CA GLY A 592 -10.25 -11.24 -25.10
C GLY A 592 -10.62 -12.72 -25.10
N LEU A 593 -9.71 -13.60 -24.68
CA LEU A 593 -9.96 -15.04 -24.52
C LEU A 593 -11.07 -15.29 -23.50
N LEU A 594 -11.01 -14.63 -22.35
CA LEU A 594 -12.04 -14.75 -21.32
C LEU A 594 -13.41 -14.31 -21.83
N ARG A 595 -13.48 -13.17 -22.55
CA ARG A 595 -14.71 -12.72 -23.20
C ARG A 595 -15.26 -13.78 -24.17
N ALA A 596 -14.39 -14.38 -24.99
CA ALA A 596 -14.80 -15.43 -25.92
C ALA A 596 -15.33 -16.68 -25.20
N GLN A 597 -14.67 -17.11 -24.11
CA GLN A 597 -15.13 -18.23 -23.29
C GLN A 597 -16.49 -17.93 -22.64
N LEU A 598 -16.67 -16.74 -22.07
CA LEU A 598 -17.95 -16.27 -21.51
C LEU A 598 -19.06 -16.24 -22.56
N ALA A 599 -18.78 -15.76 -23.77
CA ALA A 599 -19.75 -15.74 -24.86
C ALA A 599 -20.14 -17.16 -25.32
N SER A 600 -19.18 -18.09 -25.39
CA SER A 600 -19.44 -19.47 -25.77
C SER A 600 -20.30 -20.23 -24.75
N LEU A 601 -20.12 -19.94 -23.46
CA LEU A 601 -20.83 -20.60 -22.36
C LEU A 601 -22.22 -20.00 -22.08
N THR A 602 -22.53 -18.83 -22.64
CA THR A 602 -23.83 -18.16 -22.51
C THR A 602 -24.71 -18.36 -23.76
N SER A 603 -24.13 -18.84 -24.86
CA SER A 603 -24.84 -19.21 -26.10
C SER A 603 -25.37 -20.66 -26.10
N ILE A 604 -25.21 -21.37 -24.98
CA ILE A 604 -25.74 -22.71 -24.68
C ILE A 604 -26.81 -22.54 -23.60
#